data_AF-A0A916FM77-F1
#
_entry.id   AF-A0A916FM77-F1
#
_cell.length_a   1.000
_cell.length_b   1.000
_cell.length_c   1.000
_cell.angle_alpha   90.00
_cell.angle_beta   90.00
_cell.angle_gamma   90.00
#
_symmetry.space_group_name_H-M   'P 1'
#
loop_
_entity.id
_entity.type
_entity.pdbx_description
1 polymer ?
#
loop_
_entity_poly.entity_id
_entity_poly.type
_entity_poly.pdbx_seq_one_letter_code
_entity_poly.pdbx_strand_id
1 'polypeptide(L)'
;MFRRVMLLIFILSLASGLLTGCGSRAAATSTDHDLKMAPMSMLPDEVKSAPAVTQQAYQFAVANPDVTQHIPCYCGCGALGHTSNYSCYVESVDAAGKPKFDGHALGCSICVDITQDAMRLTKEGKSPQAIKLYVDKTYSQYGPSNMK
;
A
#
# COMPACT_ATOMS: atom_id res chain seq x y z
N MET A 1 51.56 -27.76 -45.99
CA MET A 1 52.04 -26.36 -45.97
C MET A 1 50.91 -25.32 -46.08
N PHE A 2 49.64 -25.74 -46.25
CA PHE A 2 48.46 -24.87 -46.35
C PHE A 2 47.81 -24.42 -45.03
N ARG A 3 48.42 -24.70 -43.86
CA ARG A 3 47.81 -24.41 -42.54
C ARG A 3 48.44 -23.20 -41.82
N ARG A 4 49.44 -22.56 -42.43
CA ARG A 4 50.22 -21.48 -41.81
C ARG A 4 49.97 -20.09 -42.44
N VAL A 5 49.17 -20.02 -43.50
CA VAL A 5 48.99 -18.80 -44.32
C VAL A 5 47.59 -18.20 -44.18
N MET A 6 46.65 -18.91 -43.55
CA MET A 6 45.32 -18.37 -43.29
C MET A 6 45.32 -17.54 -42.00
N LEU A 7 45.71 -16.27 -42.17
CA LEU A 7 45.27 -15.10 -41.39
C LEU A 7 45.54 -15.17 -39.87
N LEU A 8 46.51 -14.53 -39.23
CA LEU A 8 47.42 -13.42 -39.56
C LEU A 8 46.79 -12.13 -40.14
N ILE A 9 45.46 -12.09 -40.34
CA ILE A 9 44.71 -10.90 -40.76
C ILE A 9 43.43 -10.78 -39.93
N PHE A 10 43.59 -10.78 -38.61
CA PHE A 10 42.64 -10.12 -37.70
C PHE A 10 43.43 -9.48 -36.55
N ILE A 11 44.56 -8.87 -36.93
CA ILE A 11 45.16 -7.78 -36.18
C ILE A 11 44.33 -6.54 -36.48
N LEU A 12 44.02 -5.78 -35.42
CA LEU A 12 43.46 -4.42 -35.39
C LEU A 12 41.93 -4.27 -35.47
N SER A 13 41.29 -4.38 -34.30
CA SER A 13 40.14 -3.56 -33.87
C SER A 13 40.02 -3.70 -32.35
N LEU A 14 40.81 -2.96 -31.59
CA LEU A 14 40.47 -1.67 -30.98
C LEU A 14 39.75 -1.80 -29.63
N ALA A 15 40.36 -1.10 -28.66
CA ALA A 15 39.74 -0.49 -27.50
C ALA A 15 39.38 -1.38 -26.30
N SER A 16 40.34 -1.43 -25.37
CA SER A 16 40.20 -0.81 -24.04
C SER A 16 38.80 -0.71 -23.44
N GLY A 17 38.60 -1.35 -22.30
CA GLY A 17 37.41 -1.09 -21.49
C GLY A 17 37.25 -2.05 -20.32
N LEU A 18 38.13 -1.92 -19.33
CA LEU A 18 37.86 -2.37 -17.96
C LEU A 18 36.58 -1.71 -17.47
N LEU A 19 35.47 -2.44 -17.46
CA LEU A 19 34.32 -2.12 -16.63
C LEU A 19 34.00 -3.37 -15.82
N THR A 20 34.78 -3.52 -14.74
CA THR A 20 34.38 -4.25 -13.55
C THR A 20 33.04 -3.66 -13.10
N GLY A 21 31.94 -4.29 -13.51
CA GLY A 21 30.62 -3.99 -13.03
C GLY A 21 30.52 -4.43 -11.58
N CYS A 22 31.04 -3.61 -10.66
CA CYS A 22 30.51 -3.51 -9.32
C CYS A 22 29.09 -2.94 -9.47
N GLY A 23 28.17 -3.80 -9.89
CA GLY A 23 26.77 -3.62 -9.56
C GLY A 23 26.74 -3.62 -8.05
N SER A 24 26.75 -2.44 -7.45
CA SER A 24 26.13 -2.21 -6.17
C SER A 24 24.72 -2.79 -6.32
N ARG A 25 24.58 -4.07 -5.97
CA ARG A 25 23.43 -4.47 -5.18
C ARG A 25 23.55 -3.53 -3.99
N ALA A 26 22.94 -2.34 -4.13
CA ALA A 26 22.27 -1.73 -3.02
C ALA A 26 21.57 -2.93 -2.41
N ALA A 27 22.10 -3.37 -1.27
CA ALA A 27 21.36 -4.24 -0.41
C ALA A 27 20.01 -3.56 -0.37
N ALA A 28 19.01 -4.20 -1.00
CA ALA A 28 17.65 -3.93 -0.65
C ALA A 28 17.67 -4.34 0.82
N THR A 29 17.98 -3.37 1.67
CA THR A 29 17.65 -3.41 3.07
C THR A 29 16.15 -3.48 2.99
N SER A 30 15.62 -4.71 2.90
CA SER A 30 14.32 -5.02 3.43
C SER A 30 14.45 -4.72 4.92
N THR A 31 14.45 -3.43 5.25
CA THR A 31 13.81 -2.96 6.46
C THR A 31 12.47 -3.63 6.39
N ASP A 32 12.31 -4.64 7.24
CA ASP A 32 11.03 -5.21 7.58
C ASP A 32 10.20 -4.04 8.11
N HIS A 33 9.58 -3.28 7.21
CA HIS A 33 8.68 -2.20 7.53
C HIS A 33 7.41 -2.87 7.99
N ASP A 34 7.46 -3.37 9.22
CA ASP A 34 6.29 -3.92 9.87
C ASP A 34 5.21 -2.84 9.85
N LEU A 35 4.05 -3.20 9.32
CA LEU A 35 2.94 -2.26 9.21
C LEU A 35 2.49 -1.93 10.62
N LYS A 36 2.31 -0.64 10.92
CA LYS A 36 1.77 -0.25 12.22
C LYS A 36 0.33 -0.77 12.33
N MET A 37 0.08 -1.63 13.30
CA MET A 37 -1.25 -2.20 13.56
C MET A 37 -1.70 -1.85 14.97
N ALA A 38 -2.97 -1.48 15.14
CA ALA A 38 -3.54 -1.30 16.46
C ALA A 38 -3.73 -2.65 17.18
N PRO A 39 -3.59 -2.71 18.52
CA PRO A 39 -3.78 -3.96 19.25
C PRO A 39 -5.24 -4.44 19.21
N MET A 40 -5.47 -5.74 19.02
CA MET A 40 -6.82 -6.32 19.03
C MET A 40 -7.64 -6.00 20.29
N SER A 41 -6.97 -5.79 21.42
CA SER A 41 -7.60 -5.44 22.70
C SER A 41 -8.33 -4.09 22.68
N MET A 42 -7.97 -3.17 21.79
CA MET A 42 -8.63 -1.86 21.70
C MET A 42 -9.86 -1.84 20.79
N LEU A 43 -10.03 -2.85 19.93
CA LEU A 43 -11.13 -2.91 19.00
C LEU A 43 -12.45 -3.24 19.73
N PRO A 44 -13.62 -2.88 19.18
CA PRO A 44 -14.92 -3.35 19.66
C PRO A 44 -15.07 -4.87 19.50
N ASP A 45 -15.88 -5.52 20.34
CA ASP A 45 -16.08 -6.98 20.31
C ASP A 45 -16.65 -7.49 18.97
N GLU A 46 -17.47 -6.66 18.33
CA GLU A 46 -18.04 -6.96 17.02
C GLU A 46 -16.97 -7.02 15.93
N VAL A 47 -15.98 -6.11 15.99
CA VAL A 47 -14.80 -6.17 15.11
C VAL A 47 -13.94 -7.39 15.43
N LYS A 48 -13.71 -7.72 16.71
CA LYS A 48 -12.94 -8.92 17.11
C LYS A 48 -13.57 -10.23 16.62
N SER A 49 -14.87 -10.23 16.37
CA SER A 49 -15.63 -11.39 15.89
C SER A 49 -15.76 -11.43 14.36
N ALA A 50 -15.33 -10.37 13.66
CA ALA A 50 -15.38 -10.28 12.21
C ALA A 50 -14.33 -11.19 11.54
N PRO A 51 -14.39 -11.41 10.21
CA PRO A 51 -13.32 -12.09 9.48
C PRO A 51 -11.96 -11.42 9.68
N ALA A 52 -10.88 -12.21 9.63
CA ALA A 52 -9.52 -11.71 9.89
C ALA A 52 -9.12 -10.52 9.01
N VAL A 53 -9.52 -10.51 7.74
CA VAL A 53 -9.27 -9.39 6.82
C VAL A 53 -9.95 -8.09 7.25
N THR A 54 -11.15 -8.19 7.83
CA THR A 54 -11.87 -7.04 8.38
C THR A 54 -11.20 -6.57 9.67
N GLN A 55 -10.82 -7.49 10.57
CA GLN A 55 -10.05 -7.16 11.78
C GLN A 55 -8.78 -6.37 11.44
N GLN A 56 -8.00 -6.88 10.49
CA GLN A 56 -6.76 -6.25 10.02
C GLN A 56 -7.02 -4.86 9.42
N ALA A 57 -8.08 -4.70 8.64
CA ALA A 57 -8.43 -3.40 8.08
C ALA A 57 -8.75 -2.37 9.18
N TYR A 58 -9.51 -2.76 10.22
CA TYR A 58 -9.74 -1.90 11.39
C TYR A 58 -8.44 -1.57 12.13
N GLN A 59 -7.58 -2.57 12.36
CA GLN A 59 -6.30 -2.37 13.03
C GLN A 59 -5.40 -1.39 12.27
N PHE A 60 -5.33 -1.52 10.95
CA PHE A 60 -4.51 -0.68 10.09
C PHE A 60 -5.07 0.74 9.99
N ALA A 61 -6.37 0.90 9.73
CA ALA A 61 -6.98 2.20 9.52
C ALA A 61 -6.80 3.11 10.73
N VAL A 62 -7.10 2.61 11.94
CA VAL A 62 -6.98 3.40 13.17
C VAL A 62 -5.52 3.68 13.56
N ALA A 63 -4.59 2.80 13.17
CA ALA A 63 -3.17 2.99 13.45
C ALA A 63 -2.47 3.95 12.48
N ASN A 64 -2.98 4.08 11.24
CA ASN A 64 -2.38 4.83 10.14
C ASN A 64 -3.35 5.87 9.55
N PRO A 65 -3.82 6.85 10.34
CA PRO A 65 -4.68 7.93 9.83
C PRO A 65 -3.97 8.76 8.75
N ASP A 66 -2.65 8.93 8.85
CA ASP A 66 -1.79 9.62 7.87
C ASP A 66 -1.78 8.96 6.49
N VAL A 67 -2.14 7.68 6.40
CA VAL A 67 -2.39 7.00 5.13
C VAL A 67 -3.86 7.07 4.80
N THR A 68 -4.71 6.51 5.66
CA THR A 68 -6.10 6.17 5.33
C THR A 68 -7.04 7.38 5.24
N GLN A 69 -6.68 8.55 5.81
CA GLN A 69 -7.42 9.80 5.58
C GLN A 69 -7.19 10.36 4.16
N HIS A 70 -6.11 9.96 3.48
CA HIS A 70 -5.83 10.36 2.10
C HIS A 70 -6.36 9.38 1.05
N ILE A 71 -6.95 8.26 1.47
CA ILE A 71 -7.46 7.23 0.57
C ILE A 71 -8.98 7.39 0.45
N PRO A 72 -9.56 7.46 -0.76
CA PRO A 72 -11.00 7.50 -0.93
C PRO A 72 -11.62 6.12 -0.78
N CYS A 73 -12.93 6.12 -0.53
CA CYS A 73 -13.79 4.97 -0.77
C CYS A 73 -14.78 5.29 -1.90
N TYR A 74 -15.16 4.25 -2.63
CA TYR A 74 -16.01 4.33 -3.82
C TYR A 74 -17.32 3.53 -3.68
N CYS A 75 -17.67 3.11 -2.46
CA CYS A 75 -18.87 2.31 -2.19
C CYS A 75 -20.17 3.14 -2.05
N GLY A 76 -20.11 4.47 -2.22
CA GLY A 76 -21.27 5.35 -2.06
C GLY A 76 -21.50 5.88 -0.64
N CYS A 77 -20.64 5.56 0.33
CA CYS A 77 -20.76 6.00 1.73
C CYS A 77 -20.61 7.53 1.94
N GLY A 78 -20.22 8.30 0.91
CA GLY A 78 -20.11 9.76 1.02
C GLY A 78 -21.43 10.47 1.38
N ALA A 79 -22.59 9.86 1.07
CA ALA A 79 -23.90 10.34 1.48
C ALA A 79 -24.19 10.12 2.98
N LEU A 80 -23.47 9.18 3.62
CA LEU A 80 -23.55 8.89 5.05
C LEU A 80 -22.63 9.81 5.87
N GLY A 81 -21.87 10.69 5.21
CA GLY A 81 -20.93 11.61 5.87
C GLY A 81 -19.49 11.13 5.94
N HIS A 82 -19.17 9.95 5.39
CA HIS A 82 -17.77 9.50 5.28
C HIS A 82 -17.00 10.35 4.27
N THR A 83 -15.78 10.74 4.65
CA THR A 83 -14.91 11.69 3.92
C THR A 83 -13.59 11.06 3.47
N SER A 84 -13.37 9.78 3.77
CA SER A 84 -12.19 9.01 3.38
C SER A 84 -12.43 7.53 3.69
N ASN A 85 -11.48 6.66 3.35
CA ASN A 85 -11.46 5.28 3.79
C ASN A 85 -11.34 5.20 5.32
N TYR A 86 -10.58 6.10 5.97
CA TYR A 86 -10.48 6.18 7.45
C TYR A 86 -11.86 6.33 8.12
N SER A 87 -12.71 7.22 7.61
CA SER A 87 -14.03 7.46 8.21
C SER A 87 -14.98 6.25 8.14
N CYS A 88 -14.67 5.24 7.32
CA CYS A 88 -15.43 3.99 7.31
C CYS A 88 -15.14 3.09 8.53
N TYR A 89 -14.07 3.37 9.27
CA TYR A 89 -13.63 2.62 10.45
C TYR A 89 -13.70 3.45 11.74
N VAL A 90 -13.54 4.77 11.65
CA VAL A 90 -13.47 5.68 12.79
C VAL A 90 -14.45 6.84 12.59
N GLU A 91 -15.43 6.93 13.47
CA GLU A 91 -16.44 8.00 13.47
C GLU A 91 -15.85 9.31 13.99
N SER A 92 -15.08 9.25 15.08
CA SER A 92 -14.44 10.41 15.69
C SER A 92 -13.27 10.01 16.57
N VAL A 93 -12.48 11.01 16.99
CA VAL A 93 -11.40 10.84 17.97
C VAL A 93 -11.62 11.90 19.05
N ASP A 94 -11.63 11.49 20.31
CA ASP A 94 -11.81 12.42 21.42
C ASP A 94 -10.54 13.25 21.72
N ALA A 95 -10.65 14.20 22.66
CA ALA A 95 -9.54 15.08 23.03
C ALA A 95 -8.33 14.33 23.63
N ALA A 96 -8.51 13.10 24.10
CA ALA A 96 -7.44 12.24 24.62
C ALA A 96 -6.84 11.32 23.54
N GLY A 97 -7.30 11.43 22.29
CA GLY A 97 -6.83 10.59 21.18
C GLY A 97 -7.52 9.23 21.11
N LYS A 98 -8.58 8.99 21.86
CA LYS A 98 -9.31 7.71 21.83
C LYS A 98 -10.29 7.70 20.65
N PRO A 99 -10.20 6.72 19.75
CA PRO A 99 -11.13 6.61 18.63
C PRO A 99 -12.49 6.08 19.08
N LYS A 100 -13.56 6.67 18.55
CA LYS A 100 -14.88 6.06 18.45
C LYS A 100 -14.98 5.36 17.10
N PHE A 101 -15.16 4.04 17.12
CA PHE A 101 -15.21 3.23 15.91
C PHE A 101 -16.55 3.34 15.18
N ASP A 102 -16.50 3.36 13.86
CA ASP A 102 -17.66 3.25 12.97
C ASP A 102 -17.80 1.78 12.54
N GLY A 103 -19.03 1.26 12.52
CA GLY A 103 -19.33 -0.13 12.15
C GLY A 103 -19.48 -0.38 10.64
N HIS A 104 -19.43 0.64 9.79
CA HIS A 104 -19.74 0.52 8.37
C HIS A 104 -18.85 -0.48 7.64
N ALA A 105 -17.54 -0.50 7.94
CA ALA A 105 -16.61 -1.43 7.32
C ALA A 105 -16.85 -2.91 7.70
N LEU A 106 -17.63 -3.21 8.75
CA LEU A 106 -18.05 -4.59 9.05
C LEU A 106 -18.91 -5.19 7.92
N GLY A 107 -19.69 -4.35 7.22
CA GLY A 107 -20.62 -4.77 6.18
C GLY A 107 -20.22 -4.39 4.75
N CYS A 108 -19.05 -3.77 4.56
CA CYS A 108 -18.66 -3.20 3.26
C CYS A 108 -17.32 -3.75 2.76
N SER A 109 -17.37 -4.72 1.83
CA SER A 109 -16.17 -5.36 1.28
C SER A 109 -15.26 -4.36 0.54
N ILE A 110 -15.83 -3.38 -0.18
CA ILE A 110 -15.04 -2.38 -0.91
C ILE A 110 -14.15 -1.57 0.04
N CYS A 111 -14.66 -1.17 1.20
CA CYS A 111 -13.86 -0.44 2.19
C CYS A 111 -12.67 -1.29 2.65
N VAL A 112 -12.93 -2.57 2.94
CA VAL A 112 -11.94 -3.54 3.40
C VAL A 112 -10.90 -3.82 2.32
N ASP A 113 -11.31 -4.09 1.08
CA ASP A 113 -10.41 -4.38 -0.04
C ASP A 113 -9.49 -3.20 -0.36
N ILE A 114 -10.03 -1.97 -0.35
CA ILE A 114 -9.23 -0.74 -0.47
C ILE A 114 -8.17 -0.65 0.64
N THR A 115 -8.55 -0.99 1.88
CA THR A 115 -7.60 -0.97 3.00
C THR A 115 -6.55 -2.07 2.89
N GLN A 116 -6.91 -3.26 2.41
CA GLN A 116 -5.95 -4.34 2.15
C GLN A 116 -4.94 -3.94 1.07
N ASP A 117 -5.38 -3.26 0.01
CA ASP A 117 -4.49 -2.70 -1.01
C ASP A 117 -3.61 -1.58 -0.45
N ALA A 118 -4.16 -0.72 0.40
CA ALA A 118 -3.39 0.31 1.09
C ALA A 118 -2.31 -0.31 1.98
N MET A 119 -2.63 -1.33 2.78
CA MET A 119 -1.68 -2.09 3.60
C MET A 119 -0.53 -2.65 2.75
N ARG A 120 -0.88 -3.34 1.66
CA ARG A 120 0.10 -3.92 0.73
C ARG A 120 1.03 -2.83 0.16
N LEU A 121 0.48 -1.74 -0.35
CA LEU A 121 1.26 -0.68 -0.98
C LEU A 121 2.07 0.15 0.03
N THR A 122 1.58 0.33 1.25
CA THR A 122 2.37 0.91 2.37
C THR A 122 3.56 0.02 2.69
N LYS A 123 3.39 -1.31 2.72
CA LYS A 123 4.49 -2.25 2.94
C LYS A 123 5.53 -2.22 1.80
N GLU A 124 5.08 -1.92 0.58
CA GLU A 124 5.95 -1.66 -0.57
C GLU A 124 6.62 -0.27 -0.55
N GLY A 125 6.39 0.54 0.49
CA GLY A 125 6.99 1.87 0.65
C GLY A 125 6.37 2.96 -0.24
N LYS A 126 5.15 2.77 -0.75
CA LYS A 126 4.46 3.79 -1.55
C LYS A 126 3.96 4.94 -0.68
N SER A 127 4.02 6.16 -1.21
CA SER A 127 3.43 7.33 -0.56
C SER A 127 1.90 7.28 -0.56
N PRO A 128 1.20 7.94 0.38
CA PRO A 128 -0.26 8.02 0.37
C PRO A 128 -0.85 8.51 -0.96
N GLN A 129 -0.17 9.42 -1.66
CA GLN A 129 -0.61 9.90 -2.98
C GLN A 129 -0.52 8.81 -4.05
N ALA A 130 0.55 8.00 -4.05
CA ALA A 130 0.67 6.89 -4.98
C ALA A 130 -0.37 5.79 -4.69
N ILE A 131 -0.65 5.52 -3.42
CA ILE A 131 -1.71 4.60 -2.98
C ILE A 131 -3.07 5.12 -3.44
N LYS A 132 -3.35 6.41 -3.21
CA LYS A 132 -4.58 7.05 -3.69
C LYS A 132 -4.76 6.87 -5.20
N LEU A 133 -3.73 7.16 -6.01
CA LEU A 133 -3.81 6.99 -7.47
C LEU A 133 -4.12 5.55 -7.88
N TYR A 134 -3.53 4.57 -7.19
CA TYR A 134 -3.86 3.17 -7.41
C TYR A 134 -5.33 2.88 -7.06
N VAL A 135 -5.80 3.37 -5.92
CA VAL A 135 -7.19 3.17 -5.46
C VAL A 135 -8.18 3.85 -6.40
N ASP A 136 -7.93 5.10 -6.79
CA ASP A 136 -8.74 5.82 -7.77
C ASP A 136 -8.88 5.01 -9.07
N LYS A 137 -7.77 4.52 -9.61
CA LYS A 137 -7.75 3.73 -10.84
C LYS A 137 -8.51 2.41 -10.71
N THR A 138 -8.43 1.76 -9.55
CA THR A 138 -8.94 0.40 -9.35
C THR A 138 -10.43 0.39 -8.95
N TYR A 139 -10.85 1.34 -8.12
CA TYR A 139 -12.14 1.30 -7.44
C TYR A 139 -13.14 2.37 -7.91
N SER A 140 -12.74 3.38 -8.67
CA SER A 140 -13.67 4.43 -9.16
C SER A 140 -14.81 3.94 -10.04
N GLN A 141 -14.67 2.75 -10.62
CA GLN A 141 -15.76 2.09 -11.35
C GLN A 141 -16.98 1.75 -10.47
N TYR A 142 -16.83 1.67 -9.15
CA TYR A 142 -17.91 1.32 -8.22
C TYR A 142 -18.78 2.52 -7.80
N GLY A 143 -18.32 3.75 -8.00
CA GLY A 143 -19.06 4.95 -7.60
C GLY A 143 -18.20 6.21 -7.57
N PRO A 144 -18.77 7.35 -7.12
CA PRO A 144 -17.99 8.56 -6.87
C PRO A 144 -17.11 8.41 -5.63
N SER A 145 -16.01 9.17 -5.59
CA SER A 145 -15.15 9.26 -4.41
C SER A 145 -15.91 9.83 -3.23
N ASN A 146 -15.72 9.26 -2.03
CA ASN A 146 -16.23 9.83 -0.79
C ASN A 146 -15.37 10.98 -0.24
N MET A 147 -14.20 11.27 -0.81
CA MET A 147 -13.34 12.34 -0.32
C MET A 147 -13.98 13.72 -0.52
N LYS A 148 -13.92 14.53 0.55
CA LYS A 148 -14.39 15.92 0.60
C LYS A 148 -13.31 16.80 1.19
#